data_AF-A0A1H7CDQ9-F1
#
_entry.id   AF-A0A1H7CDQ9-F1
#
_cell.length_a   1.000
_cell.length_b   1.000
_cell.length_c   1.000
_cell.angle_alpha   90.00
_cell.angle_beta   90.00
_cell.angle_gamma   90.00
#
_symmetry.space_group_name_H-M   'P 1'
#
loop_
_entity.id
_entity.type
_entity.pdbx_description
1 polymer ?
#
loop_
_entity_poly.entity_id
_entity_poly.type
_entity_poly.pdbx_seq_one_letter_code
_entity_poly.pdbx_strand_id
1 'polypeptide(L)'
;MIYAAPMIALMGQALVAYGIWTALGGLYSLVDHWQTLITGFMALGAAYLTYRPVREQLKLTQTQSNAVMRDMLLNRQKELQQAQEAIEEKVYNAVTKLSFALDIFSTDKKLDNDDAFEFSQSLTRAMAWLRVRYVWRNSVSVEMARTKVDESLEKLVSLLDEIWGPHADQQNDDIHRYTKAEWAKVLRRSDEAKEEIQNANFDVINALNAMMMEISREIRAIDSKLSKLDDVLLSA
;
A
#
# COMPACT_ATOMS: atom_id res chain seq x y z
N MET A 1 -8.30 -7.06 113.28
CA MET A 1 -7.48 -7.33 112.09
C MET A 1 -8.23 -8.32 111.19
N ILE A 2 -9.12 -7.83 110.34
CA ILE A 2 -9.85 -8.64 109.35
C ILE A 2 -9.97 -7.77 108.09
N TYR A 3 -8.99 -7.80 107.18
CA TYR A 3 -9.10 -7.31 105.79
C TYR A 3 -7.84 -7.74 105.04
N ALA A 4 -7.78 -8.98 104.53
CA ALA A 4 -6.69 -9.40 103.62
C ALA A 4 -7.09 -10.53 102.66
N ALA A 5 -8.05 -11.37 103.02
CA ALA A 5 -8.42 -12.54 102.22
C ALA A 5 -9.08 -12.27 100.85
N PRO A 6 -9.95 -11.24 100.64
CA PRO A 6 -10.63 -11.11 99.35
C PRO A 6 -9.79 -10.47 98.24
N MET A 7 -8.65 -9.85 98.56
CA MET A 7 -7.84 -9.12 97.58
C MET A 7 -6.96 -10.04 96.72
N ILE A 8 -6.51 -11.17 97.27
CA ILE A 8 -5.64 -12.15 96.58
C ILE A 8 -6.43 -12.96 95.53
N ALA A 9 -7.68 -13.32 95.84
CA ALA A 9 -8.55 -14.07 94.93
C ALA A 9 -8.97 -13.22 93.70
N LEU A 10 -9.23 -11.93 93.89
CA LEU A 10 -9.55 -10.99 92.82
C LEU A 10 -8.34 -10.69 91.92
N MET A 11 -7.13 -10.59 92.49
CA MET A 11 -5.90 -10.43 91.69
C MET A 11 -5.58 -11.69 90.85
N GLY A 12 -5.84 -12.89 91.37
CA GLY A 12 -5.64 -14.14 90.63
C GLY A 12 -6.55 -14.26 89.40
N GLN A 13 -7.83 -13.91 89.52
CA GLN A 13 -8.77 -13.93 88.38
C GLN A 13 -8.46 -12.84 87.35
N ALA A 14 -8.01 -11.66 87.80
CA ALA A 14 -7.58 -10.58 86.90
C ALA A 14 -6.32 -10.96 86.09
N LEU A 15 -5.35 -11.66 86.70
CA LEU A 15 -4.14 -12.14 86.02
C LEU A 15 -4.43 -13.23 84.97
N VAL A 16 -5.35 -14.16 85.27
CA VAL A 16 -5.77 -15.19 84.30
C VAL A 16 -6.55 -14.56 83.15
N ALA A 17 -7.46 -13.62 83.44
CA ALA A 17 -8.20 -12.89 82.40
C ALA A 17 -7.25 -12.07 81.51
N TYR A 18 -6.25 -11.39 82.10
CA TYR A 18 -5.23 -10.64 81.36
C TYR A 18 -4.36 -11.55 80.49
N GLY A 19 -3.93 -12.70 81.01
CA GLY A 19 -3.17 -13.71 80.26
C GLY A 19 -3.94 -14.25 79.05
N ILE A 20 -5.23 -14.56 79.22
CA ILE A 20 -6.11 -15.01 78.13
C ILE A 20 -6.32 -13.89 77.09
N TRP A 21 -6.50 -12.64 77.53
CA TRP A 21 -6.65 -11.49 76.62
C TRP A 21 -5.37 -11.23 75.81
N THR A 22 -4.19 -11.35 76.42
CA THR A 22 -2.91 -11.20 75.70
C THR A 22 -2.62 -12.37 74.76
N ALA A 23 -2.99 -13.60 75.13
CA ALA A 23 -2.83 -14.77 74.26
C ALA A 23 -3.78 -14.72 73.05
N LEU A 24 -5.03 -14.31 73.28
CA LEU A 24 -6.01 -14.08 72.20
C LEU A 24 -5.61 -12.90 71.31
N GLY A 25 -5.10 -11.80 71.88
CA GLY A 25 -4.58 -10.66 71.12
C GLY A 25 -3.34 -11.01 70.29
N GLY A 26 -2.45 -11.85 70.80
CA GLY A 26 -1.29 -12.36 70.06
C GLY A 26 -1.66 -13.28 68.90
N LEU A 27 -2.68 -14.14 69.08
CA LEU A 27 -3.23 -14.96 67.99
C LEU A 27 -3.92 -14.10 66.93
N TYR A 28 -4.67 -13.07 67.33
CA TYR A 28 -5.31 -12.14 66.40
C TYR A 28 -4.27 -11.38 65.57
N SER A 29 -3.21 -10.88 66.21
CA SER A 29 -2.09 -10.20 65.54
C SER A 29 -1.34 -11.10 64.55
N LEU A 30 -1.18 -12.39 64.87
CA LEU A 30 -0.58 -13.39 63.98
C LEU A 30 -1.47 -13.67 62.77
N VAL A 31 -2.77 -13.88 62.98
CA VAL A 31 -3.73 -14.08 61.89
C VAL A 31 -3.77 -12.86 60.98
N ASP A 32 -3.76 -11.64 61.54
CA ASP A 32 -3.78 -10.38 60.77
C ASP A 32 -2.48 -10.16 59.96
N HIS A 33 -1.31 -10.56 60.51
CA HIS A 33 -0.03 -10.57 59.78
C HIS A 33 -0.01 -11.57 58.63
N TRP A 34 -0.63 -12.75 58.79
CA TRP A 34 -0.73 -13.74 57.71
C TRP A 34 -1.84 -13.43 56.71
N GLN A 35 -2.88 -12.69 57.11
CA GLN A 35 -4.01 -12.32 56.27
C GLN A 35 -3.58 -11.49 55.07
N THR A 36 -2.70 -10.50 55.25
CA THR A 36 -2.17 -9.69 54.13
C THR A 36 -1.35 -10.54 53.15
N LEU A 37 -0.63 -11.54 53.65
CA LEU A 37 0.19 -12.46 52.86
C LEU A 37 -0.68 -13.45 52.05
N ILE A 38 -1.73 -13.98 52.68
CA ILE A 38 -2.73 -14.85 52.05
C ILE A 38 -3.52 -14.08 51.00
N THR A 39 -3.97 -12.85 51.31
CA THR A 39 -4.66 -11.98 50.34
C THR A 39 -3.76 -11.64 49.16
N GLY A 40 -2.48 -11.36 49.38
CA GLY A 40 -1.49 -11.17 48.31
C GLY A 40 -1.34 -12.41 47.41
N PHE A 41 -1.28 -13.61 48.00
CA PHE A 41 -1.23 -14.87 47.25
C PHE A 41 -2.52 -15.13 46.45
N MET A 42 -3.69 -14.87 47.04
CA MET A 42 -4.97 -14.99 46.33
C MET A 42 -5.08 -13.99 45.19
N ALA A 43 -4.59 -12.75 45.37
CA ALA A 43 -4.56 -11.74 44.30
C ALA A 43 -3.65 -12.17 43.14
N LEU A 44 -2.47 -12.74 43.42
CA LEU A 44 -1.57 -13.30 42.40
C LEU A 44 -2.19 -14.51 41.70
N GLY A 45 -2.88 -15.39 42.44
CA GLY A 45 -3.60 -16.54 41.87
C GLY A 45 -4.76 -16.11 40.97
N ALA A 46 -5.55 -15.12 41.40
CA ALA A 46 -6.61 -14.52 40.60
C ALA A 46 -6.05 -13.85 39.34
N ALA A 47 -4.97 -13.08 39.46
CA ALA A 47 -4.28 -12.46 38.33
C ALA A 47 -3.80 -13.52 37.31
N TYR A 48 -3.21 -14.61 37.77
CA TYR A 48 -2.77 -15.72 36.92
C TYR A 48 -3.94 -16.42 36.20
N LEU A 49 -5.05 -16.67 36.91
CA LEU A 49 -6.25 -17.25 36.32
C LEU A 49 -6.89 -16.33 35.27
N THR A 50 -6.90 -15.02 35.50
CA THR A 50 -7.41 -14.04 34.52
C THR A 50 -6.47 -13.82 33.33
N TYR A 51 -5.16 -14.04 33.48
CA TYR A 51 -4.18 -13.87 32.40
C TYR A 51 -4.31 -14.94 31.30
N ARG A 52 -4.65 -16.17 31.67
CA ARG A 52 -4.78 -17.30 30.73
C ARG A 52 -5.83 -17.10 29.63
N PRO A 53 -7.11 -16.74 29.91
CA PRO A 53 -8.10 -16.52 28.86
C PRO A 53 -7.75 -15.31 27.98
N VAL A 54 -7.13 -14.26 28.54
CA VAL A 54 -6.67 -13.09 27.77
C VAL A 54 -5.59 -13.50 26.75
N ARG A 55 -4.65 -14.37 27.13
CA ARG A 55 -3.61 -14.86 26.21
C ARG A 55 -4.20 -15.73 25.09
N GLU A 56 -5.19 -16.56 25.39
CA GLU A 56 -5.89 -17.38 24.39
C GLU A 56 -6.70 -16.51 23.42
N GLN A 57 -7.38 -15.48 23.92
CA GLN A 57 -8.07 -14.49 23.08
C GLN A 57 -7.11 -13.73 22.17
N LEU A 58 -5.96 -13.26 22.69
CA LEU A 58 -4.95 -12.58 21.89
C LEU A 58 -4.43 -13.46 20.75
N LYS A 59 -4.20 -14.76 21.00
CA LYS A 59 -3.79 -15.71 19.95
C LYS A 59 -4.85 -15.84 18.86
N LEU A 60 -6.12 -16.04 19.23
CA LEU A 60 -7.21 -16.17 18.25
C LEU A 60 -7.39 -14.89 17.42
N THR A 61 -7.32 -13.71 18.05
CA THR A 61 -7.38 -12.43 17.34
C THR A 61 -6.19 -12.23 16.41
N GLN A 62 -4.98 -12.65 16.81
CA GLN A 62 -3.80 -12.61 15.95
C GLN A 62 -3.94 -13.53 14.74
N THR A 63 -4.40 -14.77 14.92
CA THR A 63 -4.63 -15.69 13.80
C THR A 63 -5.69 -15.16 12.83
N GLN A 64 -6.80 -14.62 13.34
CA GLN A 64 -7.84 -14.01 12.51
C GLN A 64 -7.32 -12.77 11.77
N SER A 65 -6.58 -11.89 12.44
CA SER A 65 -5.96 -10.71 11.83
C SER A 65 -4.96 -11.09 10.73
N ASN A 66 -4.14 -12.12 10.96
CA ASN A 66 -3.17 -12.61 9.99
C ASN A 66 -3.89 -13.20 8.77
N ALA A 67 -4.95 -14.00 8.96
CA ALA A 67 -5.73 -14.54 7.86
C ALA A 67 -6.38 -13.43 6.99
N VAL A 68 -6.93 -12.39 7.61
CA VAL A 68 -7.49 -11.23 6.89
C VAL A 68 -6.39 -10.47 6.14
N MET A 69 -5.26 -10.21 6.78
CA MET A 69 -4.12 -9.54 6.15
C MET A 69 -3.60 -10.34 4.94
N ARG A 70 -3.55 -11.67 5.05
CA ARG A 70 -3.19 -12.56 3.95
C ARG A 70 -4.12 -12.40 2.75
N ASP A 71 -5.42 -12.43 2.98
CA ASP A 71 -6.42 -12.29 1.91
C ASP A 71 -6.33 -10.91 1.23
N MET A 72 -6.15 -9.84 2.01
CA MET A 72 -5.91 -8.50 1.48
C MET A 72 -4.66 -8.43 0.61
N LEU A 73 -3.55 -9.05 1.05
CA LEU A 73 -2.30 -9.11 0.29
C LEU A 73 -2.47 -9.91 -1.01
N LEU A 74 -3.15 -11.06 -0.98
CA LEU A 74 -3.43 -11.86 -2.17
C LEU A 74 -4.30 -11.12 -3.18
N ASN A 75 -5.37 -10.47 -2.72
CA ASN A 75 -6.23 -9.66 -3.59
C ASN A 75 -5.43 -8.53 -4.23
N ARG A 76 -4.60 -7.84 -3.44
CA ARG A 76 -3.73 -6.78 -3.95
C ARG A 76 -2.70 -7.28 -4.96
N GLN A 77 -2.11 -8.45 -4.73
CA GLN A 77 -1.19 -9.08 -5.67
C GLN A 77 -1.88 -9.37 -7.00
N LYS A 78 -3.08 -9.96 -6.94
CA LYS A 78 -3.88 -10.28 -8.13
C LYS A 78 -4.24 -9.02 -8.91
N GLU A 79 -4.65 -7.95 -8.23
CA GLU A 79 -4.91 -6.65 -8.87
C GLU A 79 -3.67 -6.11 -9.62
N LEU A 80 -2.48 -6.19 -8.99
CA LEU A 80 -1.23 -5.74 -9.60
C LEU A 80 -0.87 -6.58 -10.84
N GLN A 81 -1.04 -7.90 -10.78
CA GLN A 81 -0.81 -8.80 -11.91
C GLN A 81 -1.77 -8.52 -13.07
N GLN A 82 -3.06 -8.39 -12.78
CA GLN A 82 -4.08 -8.05 -13.80
C GLN A 82 -3.82 -6.68 -14.43
N ALA A 83 -3.34 -5.72 -13.63
CA ALA A 83 -2.94 -4.44 -14.17
C ALA A 83 -1.74 -4.56 -15.10
N GLN A 84 -0.72 -5.33 -14.71
CA GLN A 84 0.47 -5.56 -15.52
C GLN A 84 0.09 -6.13 -16.90
N GLU A 85 -0.71 -7.19 -16.93
CA GLU A 85 -1.21 -7.81 -18.16
C GLU A 85 -2.02 -6.82 -19.01
N ALA A 86 -2.91 -6.04 -18.40
CA ALA A 86 -3.75 -5.10 -19.12
C ALA A 86 -2.95 -3.90 -19.67
N ILE A 87 -1.94 -3.42 -18.94
CA ILE A 87 -1.03 -2.36 -19.41
C ILE A 87 -0.23 -2.86 -20.62
N GLU A 88 0.27 -4.10 -20.55
CA GLU A 88 0.98 -4.73 -21.67
C GLU A 88 0.07 -4.84 -22.90
N GLU A 89 -1.15 -5.34 -22.71
CA GLU A 89 -2.11 -5.55 -23.78
C GLU A 89 -2.56 -4.24 -24.45
N LYS A 90 -2.86 -3.21 -23.66
CA LYS A 90 -3.53 -1.98 -24.15
C LYS A 90 -2.55 -0.86 -24.48
N VAL A 91 -1.48 -0.70 -23.71
CA VAL A 91 -0.55 0.44 -23.85
C VAL A 91 0.73 -0.01 -24.54
N TYR A 92 1.37 -1.07 -24.02
CA TYR A 92 2.66 -1.52 -24.56
C TYR A 92 2.53 -1.97 -26.02
N ASN A 93 1.47 -2.72 -26.36
CA ASN A 93 1.18 -3.09 -27.74
C ASN A 93 0.97 -1.89 -28.68
N ALA A 94 0.30 -0.83 -28.22
CA ALA A 94 0.07 0.36 -29.04
C ALA A 94 1.39 1.08 -29.36
N VAL A 95 2.23 1.26 -28.34
CA VAL A 95 3.57 1.86 -28.47
C VAL A 95 4.50 0.98 -29.31
N THR A 96 4.41 -0.33 -29.13
CA THR A 96 5.23 -1.31 -29.88
C THR A 96 4.89 -1.31 -31.36
N LYS A 97 3.60 -1.20 -31.72
CA LYS A 97 3.19 -1.05 -33.13
C LYS A 97 3.78 0.21 -33.77
N LEU A 98 3.75 1.35 -33.07
CA LEU A 98 4.40 2.57 -33.54
C LEU A 98 5.92 2.36 -33.65
N SER A 99 6.53 1.72 -32.66
CA SER A 99 7.97 1.43 -32.66
C SER A 99 8.39 0.62 -33.88
N PHE A 100 7.62 -0.43 -34.20
CA PHE A 100 7.84 -1.22 -35.42
C PHE A 100 7.65 -0.39 -36.68
N ALA A 101 6.63 0.47 -36.74
CA ALA A 101 6.46 1.37 -37.87
C ALA A 101 7.70 2.27 -38.04
N LEU A 102 8.12 2.97 -36.98
CA LEU A 102 9.29 3.84 -36.98
C LEU A 102 10.60 3.11 -37.36
N ASP A 103 10.76 1.85 -36.95
CA ASP A 103 11.95 1.04 -37.22
C ASP A 103 11.94 0.44 -38.64
N ILE A 104 10.78 0.01 -39.16
CA ILE A 104 10.60 -0.40 -40.57
C ILE A 104 10.86 0.79 -41.53
N PHE A 105 10.72 2.00 -41.03
CA PHE A 105 10.92 3.26 -41.73
C PHE A 105 12.37 3.78 -41.70
N SER A 106 13.30 3.09 -41.02
CA SER A 106 14.68 3.55 -40.86
C SER A 106 15.53 3.58 -42.13
N THR A 107 15.01 3.12 -43.29
CA THR A 107 15.80 3.00 -44.52
C THR A 107 15.39 3.93 -45.67
N ASP A 108 14.34 4.75 -45.55
CA ASP A 108 14.06 5.94 -46.41
C ASP A 108 12.59 6.40 -46.34
N LYS A 109 11.68 5.56 -45.83
CA LYS A 109 10.24 5.87 -45.84
C LYS A 109 9.87 6.60 -44.56
N LYS A 110 9.70 7.92 -44.59
CA LYS A 110 9.19 8.72 -43.46
C LYS A 110 7.76 8.29 -43.10
N LEU A 111 7.42 8.36 -41.80
CA LEU A 111 6.04 8.17 -41.30
C LEU A 111 5.08 9.04 -42.12
N ASP A 112 4.09 8.41 -42.73
CA ASP A 112 3.07 9.13 -43.49
C ASP A 112 2.01 9.72 -42.55
N ASN A 113 1.17 10.59 -43.09
CA ASN A 113 0.22 11.35 -42.25
C ASN A 113 -0.97 10.50 -41.81
N ASP A 114 -1.36 9.51 -42.61
CA ASP A 114 -2.48 8.63 -42.30
C ASP A 114 -2.07 7.68 -41.14
N ASP A 115 -0.87 7.11 -41.23
CA ASP A 115 -0.24 6.34 -40.15
C ASP A 115 -0.11 7.20 -38.88
N ALA A 116 0.37 8.44 -39.01
CA ALA A 116 0.51 9.35 -37.87
C ALA A 116 -0.83 9.63 -37.17
N PHE A 117 -1.91 9.84 -37.94
CA PHE A 117 -3.25 9.99 -37.39
C PHE A 117 -3.73 8.71 -36.69
N GLU A 118 -3.57 7.55 -37.31
CA GLU A 118 -3.99 6.27 -36.72
C GLU A 118 -3.26 5.99 -35.40
N PHE A 119 -1.95 6.24 -35.35
CA PHE A 119 -1.16 6.08 -34.14
C PHE A 119 -1.55 7.10 -33.07
N SER A 120 -1.82 8.36 -33.42
CA SER A 120 -2.32 9.37 -32.47
C SER A 120 -3.62 8.91 -31.82
N GLN A 121 -4.59 8.44 -32.61
CA GLN A 121 -5.88 7.94 -32.10
C GLN A 121 -5.73 6.69 -31.24
N SER A 122 -4.81 5.78 -31.61
CA SER A 122 -4.52 4.58 -30.84
C SER A 122 -3.89 4.91 -29.47
N LEU A 123 -2.87 5.78 -29.47
CA LEU A 123 -2.16 6.18 -28.25
C LEU A 123 -3.03 7.05 -27.35
N THR A 124 -3.86 7.93 -27.90
CA THR A 124 -4.85 8.71 -27.13
C THR A 124 -5.81 7.79 -26.38
N ARG A 125 -6.30 6.72 -27.04
CA ARG A 125 -7.15 5.72 -26.38
C ARG A 125 -6.40 4.95 -25.28
N ALA A 126 -5.15 4.56 -25.53
CA ALA A 126 -4.32 3.89 -24.54
C ALA A 126 -4.05 4.78 -23.31
N MET A 127 -3.72 6.05 -23.54
CA MET A 127 -3.50 7.06 -22.50
C MET A 127 -4.77 7.32 -21.68
N ALA A 128 -5.92 7.51 -22.35
CA ALA A 128 -7.20 7.68 -21.68
C ALA A 128 -7.57 6.45 -20.82
N TRP A 129 -7.33 5.25 -21.34
CA TRP A 129 -7.53 4.02 -20.59
C TRP A 129 -6.63 3.97 -19.33
N LEU A 130 -5.34 4.32 -19.46
CA LEU A 130 -4.39 4.36 -18.35
C LEU A 130 -4.80 5.39 -17.28
N ARG A 131 -5.32 6.56 -17.69
CA ARG A 131 -5.84 7.63 -16.80
C ARG A 131 -7.04 7.19 -15.98
N VAL A 132 -7.98 6.48 -16.59
CA VAL A 132 -9.27 6.16 -15.97
C VAL A 132 -9.20 4.89 -15.12
N ARG A 133 -8.49 3.86 -15.58
CA ARG A 133 -8.65 2.51 -15.02
C ARG A 133 -7.88 2.30 -13.72
N TYR A 134 -6.70 2.91 -13.58
CA TYR A 134 -5.82 2.64 -12.45
C TYR A 134 -5.40 3.93 -11.76
N VAL A 135 -6.10 4.25 -10.67
CA VAL A 135 -5.63 5.22 -9.69
C VAL A 135 -4.93 4.44 -8.59
N TRP A 136 -3.60 4.45 -8.57
CA TRP A 136 -2.81 3.63 -7.64
C TRP A 136 -2.68 4.29 -6.27
N ARG A 137 -3.82 4.53 -5.61
CA ARG A 137 -3.89 5.27 -4.33
C ARG A 137 -2.99 4.71 -3.23
N ASN A 138 -2.70 3.40 -3.29
CA ASN A 138 -1.91 2.70 -2.29
C ASN A 138 -0.43 2.53 -2.70
N SER A 139 -0.03 3.01 -3.88
CA SER A 139 1.35 2.92 -4.38
C SER A 139 1.81 4.24 -4.98
N VAL A 140 2.51 5.03 -4.17
CA VAL A 140 3.08 6.31 -4.61
C VAL A 140 4.10 6.12 -5.72
N SER A 141 4.95 5.08 -5.66
CA SER A 141 5.98 4.86 -6.68
C SER A 141 5.39 4.46 -8.02
N VAL A 142 4.38 3.58 -8.04
CA VAL A 142 3.69 3.20 -9.27
C VAL A 142 2.91 4.39 -9.83
N GLU A 143 2.26 5.19 -9.00
CA GLU A 143 1.56 6.41 -9.47
C GLU A 143 2.53 7.42 -10.07
N MET A 144 3.68 7.69 -9.43
CA MET A 144 4.71 8.57 -10.00
C MET A 144 5.26 8.06 -11.33
N ALA A 145 5.48 6.75 -11.45
CA ALA A 145 5.91 6.15 -12.71
C ALA A 145 4.82 6.24 -13.79
N ARG A 146 3.55 6.05 -13.42
CA ARG A 146 2.39 6.22 -14.30
C ARG A 146 2.24 7.66 -14.79
N THR A 147 2.46 8.67 -13.95
CA THR A 147 2.49 10.08 -14.37
C THR A 147 3.56 10.33 -15.43
N LYS A 148 4.76 9.77 -15.27
CA LYS A 148 5.81 9.89 -16.30
C LYS A 148 5.43 9.23 -17.62
N VAL A 149 4.77 8.07 -17.58
CA VAL A 149 4.21 7.44 -18.78
C VAL A 149 3.21 8.35 -19.46
N ASP A 150 2.34 8.98 -18.67
CA ASP A 150 1.31 9.90 -19.14
C ASP A 150 1.92 11.13 -19.83
N GLU A 151 2.90 11.79 -19.20
CA GLU A 151 3.62 12.94 -19.76
C GLU A 151 4.35 12.57 -21.06
N SER A 152 5.04 11.42 -21.09
CA SER A 152 5.72 10.95 -22.30
C SER A 152 4.73 10.62 -23.43
N LEU A 153 3.58 10.01 -23.10
CA LEU A 153 2.53 9.71 -24.08
C LEU A 153 1.89 10.98 -24.63
N GLU A 154 1.63 11.98 -23.78
CA GLU A 154 1.10 13.29 -24.23
C GLU A 154 2.06 13.95 -25.21
N LYS A 155 3.36 13.96 -24.90
CA LYS A 155 4.38 14.50 -25.80
C LYS A 155 4.39 13.76 -27.14
N LEU A 156 4.33 12.42 -27.11
CA LEU A 156 4.32 11.59 -28.31
C LEU A 156 3.07 11.82 -29.18
N VAL A 157 1.89 11.89 -28.55
CA VAL A 157 0.63 12.19 -29.23
C VAL A 157 0.67 13.60 -29.85
N SER A 158 1.17 14.58 -29.11
CA SER A 158 1.33 15.95 -29.62
C SER A 158 2.23 16.01 -30.86
N LEU A 159 3.33 15.26 -30.89
CA LEU A 159 4.20 15.20 -32.07
C LEU A 159 3.49 14.51 -33.25
N LEU A 160 2.72 13.44 -33.01
CA LEU A 160 1.91 12.82 -34.06
C LEU A 160 0.88 13.81 -34.62
N ASP A 161 0.23 14.59 -33.76
CA ASP A 161 -0.73 15.63 -34.16
C ASP A 161 -0.07 16.77 -34.97
N GLU A 162 1.15 17.15 -34.63
CA GLU A 162 1.95 18.07 -35.44
C GLU A 162 2.32 17.48 -36.82
N ILE A 163 2.47 16.15 -36.91
CA ILE A 163 2.78 15.46 -38.16
C ILE A 163 1.57 15.44 -39.10
N TRP A 164 0.40 14.99 -38.63
CA TRP A 164 -0.79 14.84 -39.49
C TRP A 164 -1.66 16.10 -39.60
N GLY A 165 -1.57 17.02 -38.64
CA GLY A 165 -2.37 18.26 -38.59
C GLY A 165 -2.35 19.09 -39.88
N PRO A 166 -1.18 19.34 -40.53
CA PRO A 166 -1.14 20.07 -41.80
C PRO A 166 -1.88 19.39 -42.96
N HIS A 167 -2.16 18.09 -42.86
CA HIS A 167 -2.92 17.36 -43.88
C HIS A 167 -4.42 17.36 -43.61
N ALA A 168 -4.84 17.51 -42.36
CA ALA A 168 -6.24 17.65 -42.00
C ALA A 168 -6.75 19.10 -42.15
N ASP A 169 -5.90 20.08 -41.84
CA ASP A 169 -6.15 21.50 -42.11
C ASP A 169 -5.93 21.77 -43.60
N GLN A 170 -6.88 21.36 -44.45
CA GLN A 170 -6.83 21.73 -45.86
C GLN A 170 -6.88 23.26 -45.97
N GLN A 171 -5.90 23.87 -46.63
CA GLN A 171 -5.85 25.32 -46.94
C GLN A 171 -7.13 25.90 -47.56
N ASN A 172 -8.05 25.05 -48.01
CA ASN A 172 -9.32 25.40 -48.66
C ASN A 172 -10.51 25.50 -47.70
N ASP A 173 -10.36 25.22 -46.40
CA ASP A 173 -11.46 25.44 -45.45
C ASP A 173 -11.51 26.92 -45.05
N ASP A 174 -12.66 27.57 -45.28
CA ASP A 174 -12.87 29.01 -45.05
C ASP A 174 -12.65 29.42 -43.58
N ILE A 175 -12.57 28.44 -42.68
CA ILE A 175 -12.38 28.58 -41.23
C ILE A 175 -10.89 28.73 -40.86
N HIS A 176 -9.95 28.19 -41.65
CA HIS A 176 -8.51 28.12 -41.32
C HIS A 176 -7.64 28.74 -42.41
N ARG A 177 -7.90 30.01 -42.76
CA ARG A 177 -7.08 30.75 -43.73
C ARG A 177 -5.75 31.20 -43.13
N TYR A 178 -4.79 30.28 -43.10
CA TYR A 178 -3.39 30.62 -42.79
C TYR A 178 -2.80 31.51 -43.90
N THR A 179 -1.99 32.49 -43.50
CA THR A 179 -1.09 33.16 -44.43
C THR A 179 -0.02 32.18 -44.93
N LYS A 180 0.61 32.47 -46.08
CA LYS A 180 1.72 31.65 -46.61
C LYS A 180 2.86 31.46 -45.59
N ALA A 181 3.15 32.50 -44.79
CA ALA A 181 4.20 32.46 -43.77
C ALA A 181 3.82 31.57 -42.58
N GLU A 182 2.57 31.65 -42.11
CA GLU A 182 2.06 30.78 -41.05
C GLU A 182 2.02 29.32 -41.51
N TRP A 183 1.60 29.06 -42.75
CA TRP A 183 1.59 27.72 -43.30
C TRP A 183 2.99 27.12 -43.42
N ALA A 184 3.97 27.91 -43.88
CA ALA A 184 5.36 27.46 -43.93
C ALA A 184 5.90 27.11 -42.52
N LYS A 185 5.46 27.83 -41.48
CA LYS A 185 5.83 27.52 -40.09
C LYS A 185 5.22 26.20 -39.62
N VAL A 186 3.95 25.94 -39.96
CA VAL A 186 3.25 24.69 -39.65
C VAL A 186 3.93 23.50 -40.32
N LEU A 187 4.22 23.59 -41.62
CA LEU A 187 4.96 22.56 -42.37
C LEU A 187 6.35 22.31 -41.77
N ARG A 188 7.09 23.37 -41.42
CA ARG A 188 8.41 23.22 -40.79
C ARG A 188 8.31 22.49 -39.44
N ARG A 189 7.31 22.80 -38.62
CA ARG A 189 7.12 22.11 -37.34
C ARG A 189 6.75 20.64 -37.53
N SER A 190 5.94 20.32 -38.53
CA SER A 190 5.65 18.93 -38.92
C SER A 190 6.93 18.15 -39.29
N ASP A 191 7.84 18.76 -40.06
CA ASP A 191 9.12 18.14 -40.40
C ASP A 191 10.02 17.95 -39.17
N GLU A 192 10.12 18.96 -38.29
CA GLU A 192 10.84 18.85 -37.01
C GLU A 192 10.26 17.73 -36.12
N ALA A 193 8.93 17.61 -36.05
CA ALA A 193 8.26 16.57 -35.27
C ALA A 193 8.56 15.16 -35.79
N LYS A 194 8.71 14.97 -37.11
CA LYS A 194 9.16 13.69 -37.70
C LYS A 194 10.57 13.30 -37.28
N GLU A 195 11.44 14.26 -36.97
CA GLU A 195 12.78 13.99 -36.47
C GLU A 195 12.78 13.68 -34.96
N GLU A 196 11.87 14.32 -34.21
CA GLU A 196 11.76 14.17 -32.75
C GLU A 196 11.01 12.89 -32.32
N ILE A 197 10.14 12.35 -33.18
CA ILE A 197 9.20 11.28 -32.79
C ILE A 197 9.88 9.99 -32.33
N GLN A 198 11.02 9.64 -32.91
CA GLN A 198 11.75 8.45 -32.52
C GLN A 198 12.25 8.54 -31.07
N ASN A 199 12.79 9.70 -30.69
CA ASN A 199 13.24 9.96 -29.32
C ASN A 199 12.05 9.98 -28.35
N ALA A 200 10.93 10.62 -28.71
CA ALA A 200 9.74 10.62 -27.88
C ALA A 200 9.15 9.21 -27.68
N ASN A 201 9.19 8.36 -28.72
CA ASN A 201 8.78 6.96 -28.61
C ASN A 201 9.70 6.17 -27.65
N PHE A 202 11.02 6.39 -27.70
CA PHE A 202 11.95 5.80 -26.74
C PHE A 202 11.68 6.28 -25.30
N ASP A 203 11.37 7.56 -25.11
CA ASP A 203 11.01 8.11 -23.79
C ASP A 203 9.77 7.41 -23.21
N VAL A 204 8.76 7.13 -24.04
CA VAL A 204 7.57 6.37 -23.64
C VAL A 204 7.92 4.93 -23.24
N ILE A 205 8.72 4.22 -24.05
CA ILE A 205 9.15 2.84 -23.74
C ILE A 205 9.90 2.80 -22.40
N ASN A 206 10.82 3.73 -22.19
CA ASN A 206 11.59 3.83 -20.96
C ASN A 206 10.69 4.09 -19.74
N ALA A 207 9.71 5.00 -19.87
CA ALA A 207 8.74 5.27 -18.83
C ALA A 207 7.86 4.05 -18.53
N LEU A 208 7.39 3.33 -19.56
CA LEU A 208 6.59 2.11 -19.41
C LEU A 208 7.38 1.01 -18.70
N ASN A 209 8.63 0.77 -19.12
CA ASN A 209 9.50 -0.20 -18.46
C ASN A 209 9.73 0.15 -16.99
N ALA A 210 9.96 1.43 -16.68
CA ALA A 210 10.09 1.89 -15.30
C ALA A 210 8.81 1.60 -14.48
N MET A 211 7.63 1.89 -15.03
CA MET A 211 6.36 1.59 -14.38
C MET A 211 6.17 0.09 -14.12
N MET A 212 6.47 -0.75 -15.11
CA MET A 212 6.37 -2.21 -14.99
C MET A 212 7.35 -2.77 -13.95
N MET A 213 8.55 -2.19 -13.84
CA MET A 213 9.50 -2.53 -12.79
C MET A 213 8.99 -2.18 -11.39
N GLU A 214 8.33 -1.03 -11.22
CA GLU A 214 7.74 -0.63 -9.93
C GLU A 214 6.60 -1.58 -9.53
N ILE A 215 5.70 -1.92 -10.46
CA ILE A 215 4.64 -2.91 -10.23
C ILE A 215 5.26 -4.26 -9.83
N SER A 216 6.27 -4.73 -10.56
CA SER A 216 6.98 -5.98 -10.25
C SER A 216 7.71 -5.93 -8.90
N ARG A 217 8.15 -4.76 -8.45
CA ARG A 217 8.75 -4.57 -7.13
C ARG A 217 7.68 -4.69 -6.04
N GLU A 218 6.49 -4.12 -6.24
CA GLU A 218 5.38 -4.26 -5.29
C GLU A 218 4.93 -5.70 -5.15
N ILE A 219 4.77 -6.42 -6.27
CA ILE A 219 4.39 -7.83 -6.27
C ILE A 219 5.41 -8.64 -5.43
N ARG A 220 6.70 -8.47 -5.68
CA ARG A 220 7.76 -9.15 -4.89
C ARG A 220 7.75 -8.77 -3.41
N ALA A 221 7.42 -7.52 -3.09
CA ALA A 221 7.29 -7.08 -1.70
C ALA A 221 6.08 -7.74 -1.01
N ILE A 222 4.98 -7.93 -1.74
CA ILE A 222 3.80 -8.65 -1.26
C ILE A 222 4.14 -10.14 -1.08
N ASP A 223 4.82 -10.77 -2.03
CA ASP A 223 5.26 -12.17 -1.91
C ASP A 223 6.09 -12.40 -0.66
N SER A 224 7.05 -11.49 -0.38
CA SER A 224 7.86 -11.56 0.84
C SER A 224 7.02 -11.43 2.11
N LYS A 225 5.98 -10.57 2.11
CA LYS A 225 5.05 -10.43 3.24
C LYS A 225 4.17 -11.68 3.41
N LEU A 226 3.67 -12.24 2.32
CA LEU A 226 2.87 -13.46 2.32
C LEU A 226 3.67 -14.64 2.88
N SER A 227 4.90 -14.84 2.40
CA SER A 227 5.78 -15.92 2.92
C SER A 227 6.01 -15.79 4.43
N LYS A 228 6.31 -14.59 4.92
CA LYS A 228 6.48 -14.36 6.37
C LYS A 228 5.21 -14.63 7.16
N LEU A 229 4.06 -14.29 6.60
CA LEU A 229 2.77 -14.48 7.25
C LEU A 229 2.38 -15.95 7.26
N ASP A 230 2.66 -16.68 6.18
CA ASP A 230 2.49 -18.13 6.10
C ASP A 230 3.40 -18.85 7.11
N ASP A 231 4.67 -18.44 7.27
CA ASP A 231 5.57 -18.98 8.30
C ASP A 231 5.00 -18.80 9.72
N VAL A 232 4.42 -17.62 10.01
CA VAL A 232 3.79 -17.34 11.30
C VAL A 232 2.52 -18.18 11.50
N LEU A 233 1.71 -18.35 10.46
CA LEU A 233 0.49 -19.17 10.54
C LEU A 233 0.79 -20.67 10.69
N LEU A 234 1.86 -21.15 10.08
CA LEU A 234 2.30 -22.56 10.17
C LEU A 234 3.03 -22.88 11.48
N SER A 235 3.59 -21.87 12.16
CA SER A 235 4.29 -22.03 13.44
C SER A 235 3.44 -21.72 14.67
N ALA A 236 2.24 -21.14 14.48
CA ALA A 236 1.26 -20.82 15.54
C ALA A 236 0.42 -22.04 15.97
#